data_AF-R3WLW8-F1
#
_entry.id   AF-R3WLW8-F1
#
_cell.length_a   1.000
_cell.length_b   1.000
_cell.length_c   1.000
_cell.angle_alpha   90.00
_cell.angle_beta   90.00
_cell.angle_gamma   90.00
#
_symmetry.space_group_name_H-M   'P 1'
#
loop_
_entity.id
_entity.type
_entity.pdbx_description
1 polymer ?
#
loop_
_entity_poly.entity_id
_entity_poly.type
_entity_poly.pdbx_seq_one_letter_code
_entity_poly.pdbx_strand_id
1 'polypeptide(L)'
;MENFLEKQQEFFFSFLTDSIDNFLLDRSDETFYVFALDCTIYEEGEINLYFNTVDLWQETTDYYTSKNHSTSQLEEMKYNARDWDENQRFASLHLFDDWVEDEQDIETVLDWLCQQMLLLVETDTFERIPKTKDFKVLVYDHDEHVFASQERFEKLTMSDYFQID
;
A
#
# COMPACT_ATOMS: atom_id res chain seq x y z
N MET A 1 20.60 6.11 -6.13
CA MET A 1 19.64 5.48 -5.20
C MET A 1 20.02 4.08 -4.70
N GLU A 2 20.36 3.11 -5.56
CA GLU A 2 20.50 1.67 -5.18
C GLU A 2 21.31 1.36 -3.91
N ASN A 3 22.55 1.88 -3.79
CA ASN A 3 23.40 1.64 -2.60
C ASN A 3 22.82 2.18 -1.28
N PHE A 4 21.92 3.17 -1.37
CA PHE A 4 21.20 3.68 -0.20
C PHE A 4 20.11 2.68 0.20
N LEU A 5 19.29 2.24 -0.75
CA LEU A 5 18.19 1.30 -0.52
C LEU A 5 18.68 -0.06 0.01
N GLU A 6 19.82 -0.56 -0.48
CA GLU A 6 20.44 -1.78 0.05
C GLU A 6 20.73 -1.67 1.55
N LYS A 7 21.16 -0.48 2.03
CA LYS A 7 21.41 -0.24 3.45
C LYS A 7 20.14 -0.07 4.27
N GLN A 8 19.05 0.35 3.63
CA GLN A 8 17.75 0.52 4.30
C GLN A 8 16.94 -0.77 4.36
N GLN A 9 17.32 -1.81 3.63
CA GLN A 9 16.52 -3.02 3.48
C GLN A 9 16.13 -3.67 4.81
N GLU A 10 17.09 -3.94 5.69
CA GLU A 10 16.81 -4.57 6.99
C GLU A 10 15.93 -3.67 7.88
N PHE A 11 16.20 -2.37 7.87
CA PHE A 11 15.44 -1.39 8.65
C PHE A 11 14.00 -1.27 8.17
N PHE A 12 13.80 -1.05 6.88
CA PHE A 12 12.47 -0.93 6.29
C PHE A 12 11.66 -2.22 6.47
N PHE A 13 12.26 -3.37 6.21
CA PHE A 13 11.54 -4.64 6.32
C PHE A 13 11.13 -4.94 7.76
N SER A 14 12.00 -4.64 8.73
CA SER A 14 11.65 -4.76 10.16
C SER A 14 10.52 -3.79 10.55
N PHE A 15 10.62 -2.53 10.11
CA PHE A 15 9.55 -1.54 10.33
C PHE A 15 8.21 -2.01 9.75
N LEU A 16 8.21 -2.53 8.53
CA LEU A 16 7.04 -3.04 7.83
C LEU A 16 6.38 -4.18 8.61
N THR A 17 7.15 -5.21 9.00
CA THR A 17 6.59 -6.36 9.71
C THR A 17 6.12 -6.00 11.11
N ASP A 18 6.91 -5.19 11.85
CA ASP A 18 6.55 -4.75 13.20
C ASP A 18 5.29 -3.87 13.17
N SER A 19 5.15 -2.99 12.17
CA SER A 19 3.97 -2.13 12.02
C SER A 19 2.72 -2.95 11.75
N ILE A 20 2.80 -3.96 10.87
CA ILE A 20 1.68 -4.85 10.58
C ILE A 20 1.32 -5.66 11.83
N ASP A 21 2.30 -6.29 12.48
CA ASP A 21 2.03 -7.13 13.66
C ASP A 21 1.42 -6.30 14.80
N ASN A 22 1.93 -5.09 15.06
CA ASN A 22 1.36 -4.19 16.06
C ASN A 22 -0.05 -3.74 15.71
N PHE A 23 -0.32 -3.41 14.43
CA PHE A 23 -1.64 -3.02 13.97
C PHE A 23 -2.68 -4.14 14.17
N LEU A 24 -2.29 -5.39 13.97
CA LEU A 24 -3.17 -6.54 14.09
C LEU A 24 -3.52 -6.92 15.54
N LEU A 25 -2.74 -6.48 16.55
CA LEU A 25 -2.96 -6.85 17.96
C LEU A 25 -4.36 -6.50 18.47
N ASP A 26 -4.91 -5.35 18.04
CA ASP A 26 -6.19 -4.83 18.50
C ASP A 26 -7.32 -4.99 17.45
N ARG A 27 -7.05 -5.67 16.32
CA ARG A 27 -7.97 -5.76 15.17
C ARG A 27 -8.22 -7.20 14.69
N SER A 28 -8.27 -8.15 15.62
CA SER A 28 -8.42 -9.58 15.30
C SER A 28 -9.72 -9.96 14.60
N ASP A 29 -10.76 -9.11 14.70
CA ASP A 29 -12.10 -9.38 14.18
C ASP A 29 -12.35 -8.71 12.81
N GLU A 30 -11.42 -7.87 12.35
CA GLU A 30 -11.49 -7.21 11.05
C GLU A 30 -10.99 -8.14 9.93
N THR A 31 -11.55 -8.01 8.73
CA THR A 31 -11.04 -8.68 7.53
C THR A 31 -10.71 -7.64 6.47
N PHE A 32 -9.46 -7.66 6.01
CA PHE A 32 -8.91 -6.68 5.08
C PHE A 32 -9.03 -7.19 3.65
N TYR A 33 -9.28 -6.29 2.70
CA TYR A 33 -9.26 -6.60 1.26
C TYR A 33 -8.08 -5.97 0.53
N VAL A 34 -7.35 -5.05 1.17
CA VAL A 34 -6.18 -4.41 0.57
C VAL A 34 -5.16 -3.99 1.63
N PHE A 35 -3.89 -4.17 1.31
CA PHE A 35 -2.75 -3.50 1.92
C PHE A 35 -2.07 -2.63 0.87
N ALA A 36 -1.88 -1.35 1.14
CA ALA A 36 -1.28 -0.41 0.18
C ALA A 36 -0.13 0.38 0.81
N LEU A 37 0.93 0.57 0.02
CA LEU A 37 1.94 1.60 0.23
C LEU A 37 1.59 2.79 -0.67
N ASP A 38 1.15 3.88 -0.05
CA ASP A 38 0.90 5.17 -0.71
C ASP A 38 2.09 6.10 -0.44
N CYS A 39 2.85 6.39 -1.48
CA CYS A 39 4.17 6.98 -1.36
C CYS A 39 4.14 8.46 -1.77
N THR A 40 4.42 9.38 -0.83
CA THR A 40 4.60 10.82 -1.10
C THR A 40 6.09 11.14 -1.19
N ILE A 41 6.84 10.40 -2.02
CA ILE A 41 8.31 10.45 -2.05
C ILE A 41 8.83 11.82 -2.54
N TYR A 42 8.21 12.39 -3.56
CA TYR A 42 8.58 13.69 -4.12
C TYR A 42 8.27 14.87 -3.19
N GLU A 43 7.23 14.76 -2.37
CA GLU A 43 6.75 15.88 -1.54
C GLU A 43 7.27 15.81 -0.10
N GLU A 44 7.35 14.59 0.45
CA GLU A 44 7.55 14.38 1.90
C GLU A 44 8.58 13.27 2.21
N GLY A 45 9.09 12.57 1.19
CA GLY A 45 9.98 11.42 1.38
C GLY A 45 9.33 10.28 2.19
N GLU A 46 7.99 10.23 2.18
CA GLU A 46 7.19 9.43 3.11
C GLU A 46 6.54 8.22 2.41
N ILE A 47 6.48 7.12 3.14
CA ILE A 47 5.81 5.88 2.74
C ILE A 47 4.72 5.60 3.75
N ASN A 48 3.47 5.71 3.31
CA ASN A 48 2.32 5.52 4.16
C ASN A 48 1.77 4.09 4.00
N LEU A 49 1.54 3.42 5.12
CA LEU A 49 1.02 2.06 5.16
C LEU A 49 -0.48 2.10 5.48
N TYR A 50 -1.27 1.55 4.56
CA TYR A 50 -2.72 1.51 4.68
C TYR A 50 -3.28 0.10 4.65
N PHE A 51 -4.29 -0.13 5.47
CA PHE A 51 -5.19 -1.27 5.36
C PHE A 51 -6.61 -0.78 5.14
N ASN A 52 -7.39 -1.51 4.35
CA ASN A 52 -8.82 -1.25 4.25
C ASN A 52 -9.66 -2.53 4.40
N THR A 53 -10.82 -2.38 5.03
CA THR A 53 -11.78 -3.46 5.31
C THR A 53 -13.00 -3.32 4.42
N VAL A 54 -13.74 -4.42 4.25
CA VAL A 54 -14.99 -4.41 3.47
C VAL A 54 -16.01 -3.44 4.10
N ASP A 55 -16.05 -3.37 5.43
CA ASP A 55 -16.97 -2.50 6.16
C ASP A 55 -16.61 -1.02 5.96
N LEU A 56 -15.34 -0.65 6.09
CA LEU A 56 -14.88 0.72 5.84
C LEU A 56 -15.09 1.13 4.38
N TRP A 57 -14.85 0.22 3.44
CA TRP A 57 -15.16 0.49 2.03
C TRP A 57 -16.65 0.71 1.78
N GLN A 58 -17.53 0.00 2.49
CA GLN A 58 -18.97 0.23 2.42
C GLN A 58 -19.33 1.61 2.96
N GLU A 59 -18.71 2.06 4.06
CA GLU A 59 -18.89 3.42 4.59
C GLU A 59 -18.45 4.50 3.60
N THR A 60 -17.27 4.33 2.98
CA THR A 60 -16.79 5.20 1.90
C THR A 60 -17.79 5.23 0.74
N THR A 61 -18.25 4.05 0.30
CA THR A 61 -19.21 3.93 -0.80
C THR A 61 -20.54 4.64 -0.50
N ASP A 62 -21.09 4.47 0.70
CA ASP A 62 -22.32 5.11 1.13
C ASP A 62 -22.18 6.64 1.15
N TYR A 63 -21.05 7.14 1.68
CA TYR A 63 -20.74 8.56 1.71
C TYR A 63 -20.70 9.15 0.30
N TYR A 64 -19.91 8.58 -0.61
CA TYR A 64 -19.73 9.14 -1.96
C TYR A 64 -20.95 8.92 -2.87
N THR A 65 -21.70 7.84 -2.66
CA THR A 65 -23.02 7.64 -3.30
C THR A 65 -23.98 8.76 -2.91
N SER A 66 -23.99 9.17 -1.63
CA SER A 66 -24.80 10.32 -1.18
C SER A 66 -24.40 11.66 -1.83
N LYS A 67 -23.18 11.73 -2.38
CA LYS A 67 -22.64 12.86 -3.15
C LYS A 67 -22.85 12.71 -4.66
N ASN A 68 -23.62 11.72 -5.12
CA ASN A 68 -23.88 11.40 -6.52
C ASN A 68 -22.65 10.95 -7.32
N HIS A 69 -21.68 10.28 -6.69
CA HIS A 69 -20.62 9.60 -7.44
C HIS A 69 -21.20 8.42 -8.23
N SER A 70 -20.71 8.20 -9.45
CA SER A 70 -21.08 7.05 -10.27
C SER A 70 -20.43 5.78 -9.75
N THR A 71 -20.95 4.62 -10.16
CA THR A 71 -20.32 3.31 -9.88
C THR A 71 -18.87 3.26 -10.36
N SER A 72 -18.58 3.81 -11.55
CA SER A 72 -17.21 3.83 -12.08
C SER A 72 -16.24 4.66 -11.23
N GLN A 73 -16.70 5.81 -10.69
CA GLN A 73 -15.88 6.62 -9.80
C GLN A 73 -15.59 5.87 -8.49
N LEU A 74 -16.59 5.17 -7.95
CA LEU A 74 -16.39 4.35 -6.75
C LEU A 74 -15.42 3.19 -7.00
N GLU A 75 -15.47 2.56 -8.17
CA GLU A 75 -14.51 1.51 -8.55
C GLU A 75 -13.07 2.04 -8.60
N GLU A 76 -12.85 3.24 -9.13
CA GLU A 76 -11.53 3.90 -9.14
C GLU A 76 -11.00 4.18 -7.71
N MET A 77 -11.90 4.47 -6.76
CA MET A 77 -11.55 4.81 -5.37
C MET A 77 -11.27 3.58 -4.49
N LYS A 78 -11.77 2.40 -4.87
CA LYS A 78 -11.69 1.18 -4.04
C LYS A 78 -10.27 0.85 -3.59
N TYR A 79 -9.28 1.11 -4.46
CA TYR A 79 -7.86 0.77 -4.22
C TYR A 79 -6.97 1.99 -4.02
N ASN A 80 -7.56 3.19 -3.97
CA ASN A 80 -6.82 4.45 -3.89
C ASN A 80 -6.84 4.98 -2.45
N ALA A 81 -5.70 4.94 -1.78
CA ALA A 81 -5.57 5.30 -0.37
C ALA A 81 -5.92 6.76 -0.09
N ARG A 82 -5.74 7.66 -1.06
CA ARG A 82 -6.11 9.08 -0.94
C ARG A 82 -7.62 9.30 -0.75
N ASP A 83 -8.43 8.33 -1.17
CA ASP A 83 -9.88 8.37 -1.10
C ASP A 83 -10.41 7.70 0.18
N TRP A 84 -9.51 7.24 1.05
CA TRP A 84 -9.81 6.63 2.35
C TRP A 84 -9.69 7.66 3.47
N ASP A 85 -10.28 7.37 4.62
CA ASP A 85 -10.13 8.14 5.85
C ASP A 85 -8.72 7.94 6.45
N GLU A 86 -8.24 8.95 7.18
CA GLU A 86 -6.93 8.93 7.82
C GLU A 86 -6.78 7.75 8.79
N ASN A 87 -7.88 7.25 9.36
CA ASN A 87 -7.87 6.10 10.28
C ASN A 87 -7.50 4.75 9.62
N GLN A 88 -7.47 4.68 8.28
CA GLN A 88 -7.00 3.53 7.50
C GLN A 88 -5.48 3.54 7.32
N ARG A 89 -4.82 4.70 7.50
CA ARG A 89 -3.37 4.79 7.63
C ARG A 89 -2.97 4.32 9.02
N PHE A 90 -2.23 3.22 9.10
CA PHE A 90 -1.84 2.67 10.40
C PHE A 90 -0.38 2.92 10.77
N ALA A 91 0.47 3.20 9.80
CA ALA A 91 1.86 3.55 10.01
C ALA A 91 2.37 4.43 8.88
N SER A 92 3.44 5.16 9.16
CA SER A 92 4.15 5.91 8.15
C SER A 92 5.65 5.98 8.45
N LEU A 93 6.44 6.07 7.41
CA LEU A 93 7.90 6.13 7.47
C LEU A 93 8.45 7.21 6.54
N HIS A 94 9.20 8.16 7.10
CA HIS A 94 10.14 8.95 6.32
C HIS A 94 11.39 8.10 6.06
N LEU A 95 11.48 7.51 4.87
CA LEU A 95 12.61 6.67 4.50
C LEU A 95 13.86 7.52 4.21
N PHE A 96 13.63 8.77 3.80
CA PHE A 96 14.64 9.73 3.43
C PHE A 96 14.69 10.88 4.44
N ASP A 97 15.85 11.50 4.60
CA ASP A 97 15.99 12.71 5.43
C ASP A 97 15.31 13.93 4.79
N ASP A 98 15.08 13.89 3.47
CA ASP A 98 14.51 14.95 2.64
C ASP A 98 13.76 14.34 1.44
N TRP A 99 13.00 15.15 0.68
CA TRP A 99 12.29 14.65 -0.49
C TRP A 99 13.22 14.24 -1.65
N VAL A 100 12.75 13.33 -2.53
CA VAL A 100 13.50 12.89 -3.71
C VAL A 100 12.92 13.55 -4.96
N GLU A 101 13.68 14.43 -5.61
CA GLU A 101 13.20 15.19 -6.78
C GLU A 101 13.31 14.46 -8.12
N ASP A 102 14.26 13.53 -8.25
CA ASP A 102 14.55 12.88 -9.52
C ASP A 102 13.56 11.74 -9.78
N GLU A 103 12.76 11.86 -10.85
CA GLU A 103 11.75 10.87 -11.25
C GLU A 103 12.33 9.46 -11.39
N GLN A 104 13.57 9.32 -11.87
CA GLN A 104 14.21 8.01 -12.02
C GLN A 104 14.56 7.40 -10.66
N ASP A 105 14.97 8.23 -9.70
CA ASP A 105 15.21 7.77 -8.34
C ASP A 105 13.90 7.39 -7.64
N ILE A 106 12.79 8.11 -7.86
CA ILE A 106 11.45 7.74 -7.35
C ILE A 106 11.04 6.37 -7.88
N GLU A 107 11.11 6.14 -9.19
CA GLU A 107 10.79 4.83 -9.79
C GLU A 107 11.68 3.72 -9.23
N THR A 108 12.97 4.01 -9.00
CA THR A 108 13.89 3.05 -8.37
C THR A 108 13.44 2.67 -6.96
N VAL A 109 12.88 3.62 -6.20
CA VAL A 109 12.33 3.37 -4.85
C VAL A 109 11.05 2.54 -4.95
N LEU A 110 10.12 2.87 -5.85
CA LEU A 110 8.87 2.13 -6.02
C LEU A 110 9.13 0.67 -6.46
N ASP A 111 10.06 0.46 -7.40
CA ASP A 111 10.48 -0.89 -7.82
C ASP A 111 11.11 -1.66 -6.64
N TRP A 112 11.93 -1.00 -5.82
CA TRP A 112 12.50 -1.61 -4.62
C TRP A 112 11.44 -1.96 -3.57
N LEU A 113 10.44 -1.10 -3.35
CA LEU A 113 9.31 -1.36 -2.46
C LEU A 113 8.49 -2.56 -2.95
N CYS A 114 8.26 -2.68 -4.26
CA CYS A 114 7.63 -3.88 -4.84
C CYS A 114 8.42 -5.15 -4.48
N GLN A 115 9.75 -5.11 -4.56
CA GLN A 115 10.59 -6.25 -4.14
C GLN A 115 10.44 -6.55 -2.64
N GLN A 116 10.32 -5.54 -1.78
CA GLN A 116 10.06 -5.76 -0.35
C GLN A 116 8.69 -6.40 -0.12
N MET A 117 7.66 -6.04 -0.90
CA MET A 117 6.35 -6.68 -0.80
C MET A 117 6.38 -8.15 -1.23
N LEU A 118 7.20 -8.50 -2.22
CA LEU A 118 7.40 -9.91 -2.58
C LEU A 118 8.06 -10.71 -1.45
N LEU A 119 8.95 -10.10 -0.67
CA LEU A 119 9.50 -10.74 0.52
C LEU A 119 8.44 -10.83 1.64
N LEU A 120 7.63 -9.79 1.82
CA LEU A 120 6.59 -9.76 2.84
C LEU A 120 5.60 -10.90 2.67
N VAL A 121 5.12 -11.18 1.45
CA VAL A 121 4.09 -12.21 1.22
C VAL A 121 4.53 -13.63 1.59
N GLU A 122 5.84 -13.86 1.75
CA GLU A 122 6.42 -15.13 2.19
C GLU A 122 6.66 -15.19 3.71
N THR A 123 6.19 -14.20 4.48
CA THR A 123 6.40 -14.13 5.94
C THR A 123 5.19 -14.59 6.74
N ASP A 124 5.45 -15.10 7.95
CA ASP A 124 4.40 -15.39 8.93
C ASP A 124 3.58 -14.14 9.29
N THR A 125 4.18 -12.94 9.26
CA THR A 125 3.49 -11.66 9.48
C THR A 125 2.41 -11.45 8.44
N PHE A 126 2.72 -11.69 7.16
CA PHE A 126 1.73 -11.61 6.11
C PHE A 126 0.66 -12.69 6.28
N GLU A 127 1.03 -13.94 6.60
CA GLU A 127 0.06 -15.02 6.84
C GLU A 127 -0.97 -14.66 7.92
N ARG A 128 -0.56 -13.97 8.98
CA ARG A 128 -1.42 -13.55 10.10
C ARG A 128 -2.50 -12.53 9.74
N ILE A 129 -2.35 -11.75 8.66
CA ILE A 129 -3.37 -10.77 8.26
C ILE A 129 -4.68 -11.51 7.94
N PRO A 130 -5.83 -11.17 8.55
CA PRO A 130 -7.11 -11.71 8.14
C PRO A 130 -7.53 -11.11 6.79
N LYS A 131 -7.39 -11.89 5.71
CA LYS A 131 -7.57 -11.44 4.33
C LYS A 131 -8.89 -11.93 3.74
N THR A 132 -9.51 -11.11 2.90
CA THR A 132 -10.52 -11.61 1.96
C THR A 132 -9.88 -12.52 0.90
N LYS A 133 -10.70 -13.26 0.15
CA LYS A 133 -10.20 -14.12 -0.94
C LYS A 133 -9.56 -13.31 -2.08
N ASP A 134 -10.06 -12.11 -2.31
CA ASP A 134 -9.64 -11.16 -3.34
C ASP A 134 -8.65 -10.11 -2.81
N PHE A 135 -7.96 -10.39 -1.70
CA PHE A 135 -7.04 -9.46 -1.08
C PHE A 135 -5.93 -8.99 -2.03
N LYS A 136 -5.63 -7.68 -2.03
CA LYS A 136 -4.61 -7.07 -2.88
C LYS A 136 -3.49 -6.41 -2.08
N VAL A 137 -2.29 -6.41 -2.65
CA VAL A 137 -1.12 -5.69 -2.16
C VAL A 137 -0.70 -4.69 -3.23
N LEU A 138 -0.57 -3.42 -2.85
CA LEU A 138 -0.32 -2.32 -3.76
C LEU A 138 0.86 -1.47 -3.28
N VAL A 139 1.58 -0.90 -4.23
CA VAL A 139 2.68 0.04 -4.06
C VAL A 139 2.57 1.06 -5.17
N TYR A 140 2.34 2.32 -4.82
CA TYR A 140 2.23 3.39 -5.79
C TYR A 140 2.67 4.75 -5.22
N ASP A 141 3.06 5.64 -6.12
CA ASP A 141 3.20 7.06 -5.82
C ASP A 141 1.82 7.72 -5.58
N HIS A 142 1.78 8.74 -4.73
CA HIS A 142 0.53 9.39 -4.35
C HIS A 142 -0.22 10.02 -5.53
N ASP A 143 0.51 10.51 -6.53
CA ASP A 143 -0.06 11.20 -7.68
C ASP A 143 -0.33 10.27 -8.88
N GLU A 144 -0.01 8.97 -8.77
CA GLU A 144 -0.20 8.04 -9.87
C GLU A 144 -1.51 7.24 -9.81
N HIS A 145 -1.85 6.59 -10.93
CA HIS A 145 -2.99 5.69 -10.97
C HIS A 145 -2.61 4.34 -10.35
N VAL A 146 -3.51 3.73 -9.57
CA VAL A 146 -3.31 2.42 -8.92
C VAL A 146 -2.89 1.28 -9.87
N PHE A 147 -3.13 1.39 -11.18
CA PHE A 147 -2.72 0.38 -12.16
C PHE A 147 -1.20 0.39 -12.39
N ALA A 148 -0.51 1.51 -12.13
CA ALA A 148 0.94 1.56 -12.17
C ALA A 148 1.57 0.57 -11.19
N SER A 149 0.93 0.34 -10.04
CA SER A 149 1.34 -0.71 -9.09
C SER A 149 1.34 -2.09 -9.72
N GLN A 150 0.23 -2.47 -10.36
CA GLN A 150 0.11 -3.74 -11.07
C GLN A 150 1.15 -3.85 -12.19
N GLU A 151 1.33 -2.80 -13.01
CA GLU A 151 2.32 -2.78 -14.09
C GLU A 151 3.76 -3.01 -13.57
N ARG A 152 4.10 -2.52 -12.37
CA ARG A 152 5.39 -2.83 -11.73
C ARG A 152 5.46 -4.28 -11.28
N PHE A 153 4.42 -4.82 -10.64
CA PHE A 153 4.42 -6.21 -10.18
C PHE A 153 4.39 -7.24 -11.30
N GLU A 154 3.74 -6.97 -12.44
CA GLU A 154 3.71 -7.87 -13.60
C GLU A 154 5.10 -8.17 -14.16
N LYS A 155 6.07 -7.27 -13.94
CA LYS A 155 7.48 -7.48 -14.31
C LYS A 155 8.19 -8.48 -13.39
N LEU A 156 7.66 -8.71 -12.19
CA LEU A 156 8.31 -9.47 -11.11
C LEU A 156 7.60 -10.79 -10.79
N THR A 157 6.27 -10.84 -10.91
CA THR A 157 5.45 -11.99 -10.52
C THR A 157 4.10 -12.03 -11.25
N MET A 158 3.45 -13.20 -11.23
CA MET A 158 2.09 -13.42 -11.74
C MET A 158 1.11 -13.74 -10.60
N SER A 159 1.46 -13.43 -9.36
CA SER A 159 0.60 -13.69 -8.19
C SER A 159 -0.64 -12.80 -8.18
N ASP A 160 -1.80 -13.40 -7.90
CA ASP A 160 -3.10 -12.73 -7.84
C ASP A 160 -3.18 -11.64 -6.76
N TYR A 161 -2.27 -11.63 -5.77
CA TYR A 161 -2.20 -10.57 -4.77
C TYR A 161 -1.88 -9.20 -5.37
N PHE A 162 -1.25 -9.15 -6.55
CA PHE A 162 -0.75 -7.89 -7.12
C PHE A 162 -1.49 -7.46 -8.40
N GLN A 163 -2.61 -8.12 -8.72
CA GLN A 163 -3.39 -7.86 -9.92
C GLN A 163 -4.75 -7.30 -9.55
N ILE A 164 -5.10 -6.11 -10.04
CA ILE A 164 -6.40 -5.49 -9.83
C ILE A 164 -7.35 -6.00 -10.93
N ASP A 165 -8.58 -6.38 -10.55
CA ASP A 165 -9.60 -6.91 -11.47
C ASP A 165 -10.28 -5.82 -12.32
#